data_AF-A0A8S1QTV2-F1
#
_entry.id   AF-A0A8S1QTV2-F1
#
_cell.length_a   1.000
_cell.length_b   1.000
_cell.length_c   1.000
_cell.angle_alpha   90.00
_cell.angle_beta   90.00
_cell.angle_gamma   90.00
#
_symmetry.space_group_name_H-M   'P 1'
#
loop_
_entity.id
_entity.type
_entity.pdbx_description
1 polymer ?
#
loop_
_entity_poly.entity_id
_entity_poly.type
_entity_poly.pdbx_seq_one_letter_code
_entity_poly.pdbx_strand_id
1 'polypeptide(L)'
;MFKLSKLFYSFKHSSRSNIQHNLSSFKKKRRQELLYNIGLYGAAFGCAFGAVPFYRLWCEHFGLEGDLDKKDYSMKGKKLDVFRKYHVEFGAETDPEANWEFLPVQQNVTVHAGETALVFYRAYNRNDNAVVGFATYQIFPEDAGLYFAKIQCFCFNQQLLNPKEELQLPIYFYFEPEINEDPLLKNCENIKVMYRFYKAKNQELAQLAENEYKHVKKNKMILQKLRDAKKDGILSESELNKIKNTKFTDQEIEDFDEWAYDNPLEAAEAQKEEQQSKN
;
A
#
# COMPACT_ATOMS: atom_id res chain seq x y z
N MET A 1 75.16 49.48 27.70
CA MET A 1 73.92 48.79 28.12
C MET A 1 72.68 49.05 27.24
N PHE A 2 72.78 49.59 26.01
CA PHE A 2 71.60 49.97 25.20
C PHE A 2 71.37 49.16 23.89
N LYS A 3 72.18 48.13 23.58
CA LYS A 3 72.08 47.39 22.30
C LYS A 3 71.26 46.09 22.36
N LEU A 4 70.96 45.55 23.53
CA LEU A 4 70.25 44.26 23.65
C LEU A 4 68.72 44.39 23.72
N SER A 5 68.16 45.55 24.08
CA SER A 5 66.70 45.75 24.15
C SER A 5 66.05 45.95 22.77
N LYS A 6 66.74 46.58 21.80
CA LYS A 6 66.21 46.82 20.45
C LYS A 6 66.13 45.56 19.58
N LEU A 7 67.01 44.57 19.80
CA LEU A 7 67.01 43.32 19.05
C LEU A 7 65.83 42.40 19.43
N PHE A 8 65.49 42.33 20.72
CA PHE A 8 64.33 41.56 21.17
C PHE A 8 62.99 42.20 20.77
N TYR A 9 62.91 43.53 20.72
CA TYR A 9 61.70 44.22 20.28
C TYR A 9 61.44 44.08 18.77
N SER A 10 62.49 44.13 17.95
CA SER A 10 62.42 43.97 16.50
C SER A 10 62.05 42.53 16.09
N PHE A 11 62.59 41.52 16.79
CA PHE A 11 62.28 40.11 16.48
C PHE A 11 60.84 39.72 16.87
N LYS A 12 60.32 40.23 17.99
CA LYS A 12 58.93 39.98 18.42
C LYS A 12 57.88 40.69 17.55
N HIS A 13 58.24 41.80 16.91
CA HIS A 13 57.37 42.51 15.97
C HIS A 13 57.34 41.86 14.56
N SER A 14 58.47 41.32 14.09
CA SER A 14 58.58 40.63 12.80
C SER A 14 57.89 39.24 12.79
N SER A 15 57.87 38.54 13.92
CA SER A 15 57.18 37.24 14.04
C SER A 15 55.64 37.40 14.11
N ARG A 16 55.13 38.46 14.75
CA ARG A 16 53.68 38.73 14.86
C ARG A 16 53.02 39.14 13.54
N SER A 17 53.69 39.91 12.68
CA SER A 17 53.14 40.33 11.39
C SER A 17 52.99 39.17 10.41
N ASN A 18 53.97 38.26 10.36
CA ASN A 18 53.93 37.06 9.51
C ASN A 18 52.84 36.06 9.93
N ILE A 19 52.58 35.92 11.24
CA ILE A 19 51.49 35.09 11.76
C ILE A 19 50.13 35.70 11.38
N GLN A 20 49.94 37.02 11.53
CA GLN A 20 48.69 37.70 11.15
C GLN A 20 48.40 37.67 9.64
N HIS A 21 49.42 37.83 8.80
CA HIS A 21 49.27 37.71 7.35
C HIS A 21 48.88 36.29 6.92
N ASN A 22 49.49 35.25 7.51
CA ASN A 22 49.10 33.87 7.22
C ASN A 22 47.69 33.54 7.72
N LEU A 23 47.30 33.96 8.92
CA LEU A 23 45.93 33.73 9.43
C LEU A 23 44.85 34.41 8.58
N SER A 24 45.12 35.61 8.04
CA SER A 24 44.19 36.31 7.15
C SER A 24 44.10 35.67 5.76
N SER A 25 45.21 35.17 5.20
CA SER A 25 45.19 34.42 3.92
C SER A 25 44.49 33.06 4.07
N PHE A 26 44.72 32.33 5.17
CA PHE A 26 44.00 31.10 5.49
C PHE A 26 42.50 31.35 5.72
N LYS A 27 42.11 32.43 6.42
CA LYS A 27 40.69 32.81 6.59
C LYS A 27 40.03 33.18 5.26
N LYS A 28 40.73 33.89 4.37
CA LYS A 28 40.20 34.30 3.06
C LYS A 28 39.98 33.10 2.13
N LYS A 29 40.94 32.16 2.07
CA LYS A 29 40.82 30.93 1.30
C LYS A 29 39.70 30.02 1.85
N ARG A 30 39.64 29.83 3.17
CA ARG A 30 38.58 29.03 3.82
C ARG A 30 37.18 29.63 3.63
N ARG A 31 37.05 30.96 3.58
CA ARG A 31 35.78 31.64 3.26
C ARG A 31 35.38 31.47 1.79
N GLN A 32 36.33 31.48 0.86
CA GLN A 32 36.07 31.23 -0.56
C GLN A 32 35.61 29.79 -0.81
N GLU A 33 36.27 28.81 -0.19
CA GLU A 33 35.85 27.40 -0.24
C GLU A 33 34.46 27.20 0.37
N LEU A 34 34.16 27.86 1.49
CA LEU A 34 32.83 27.80 2.12
C LEU A 34 31.74 28.35 1.20
N LEU A 35 31.98 29.51 0.58
CA LEU A 35 31.03 30.13 -0.36
C LEU A 35 30.83 29.28 -1.61
N TYR A 36 31.89 28.67 -2.14
CA TYR A 36 31.81 27.76 -3.27
C TYR A 36 30.97 26.53 -2.95
N ASN A 37 31.21 25.89 -1.80
CA ASN A 37 30.44 24.72 -1.36
C ASN A 37 28.97 25.08 -1.11
N ILE A 38 28.68 26.20 -0.45
CA ILE A 38 27.30 26.67 -0.23
C ILE A 38 26.60 26.92 -1.57
N GLY A 39 27.29 27.55 -2.54
CA GLY A 39 26.75 27.77 -3.88
C GLY A 39 26.46 26.46 -4.62
N LEU A 40 27.38 25.49 -4.54
CA LEU A 40 27.23 24.17 -5.16
C LEU A 40 26.05 23.40 -4.57
N TYR A 41 25.94 23.33 -3.24
CA TYR A 41 24.82 22.66 -2.58
C TYR A 41 23.50 23.39 -2.80
N GLY A 42 23.49 24.72 -2.80
CA GLY A 42 22.31 25.53 -3.11
C GLY A 42 21.82 25.29 -4.55
N ALA A 43 22.72 25.23 -5.52
CA ALA A 43 22.39 24.92 -6.90
C ALA A 43 21.86 23.49 -7.06
N ALA A 44 22.49 22.49 -6.43
CA ALA A 44 22.02 21.11 -6.45
C ALA A 44 20.61 20.97 -5.86
N PHE A 45 20.34 21.66 -4.74
CA PHE A 45 19.01 21.70 -4.12
C PHE A 45 17.98 22.39 -5.01
N GLY A 46 18.35 23.52 -5.63
CA GLY A 46 17.50 24.22 -6.59
C GLY A 46 17.14 23.36 -7.81
N CYS A 47 18.11 22.63 -8.36
CA CYS A 47 17.87 21.69 -9.46
C CYS A 47 16.95 20.54 -9.05
N ALA A 48 17.15 19.95 -7.86
CA ALA A 48 16.30 18.86 -7.37
C ALA A 48 14.85 19.33 -7.16
N PHE A 49 14.65 20.52 -6.59
CA PHE A 49 13.32 21.08 -6.38
C PHE A 49 12.66 21.51 -7.70
N GLY A 50 13.43 22.04 -8.65
CA GLY A 50 12.95 22.46 -9.97
C GLY A 50 12.71 21.31 -10.97
N ALA A 51 13.32 20.14 -10.76
CA ALA A 51 13.20 19.00 -11.67
C ALA A 51 11.75 18.49 -11.78
N VAL A 52 11.03 18.41 -10.66
CA VAL A 52 9.64 17.93 -10.62
C VAL A 52 8.68 18.83 -11.42
N PRO A 53 8.60 20.17 -11.18
CA PRO A 53 7.72 21.03 -11.97
C PRO A 53 8.15 21.13 -13.44
N PHE A 54 9.45 21.09 -13.74
CA PHE A 54 9.93 21.04 -15.12
C PHE A 54 9.49 19.75 -15.84
N TYR A 55 9.57 18.60 -15.16
CA TYR A 55 9.09 17.33 -15.69
C TYR A 55 7.59 17.37 -15.98
N ARG A 56 6.77 17.94 -15.08
CA ARG A 56 5.32 18.13 -15.31
C ARG A 56 5.04 18.98 -16.53
N LEU A 57 5.71 20.13 -16.68
CA LEU A 57 5.55 20.98 -17.86
C LEU A 57 5.95 20.28 -19.17
N TRP A 58 7.00 19.44 -19.11
CA TRP A 58 7.40 18.62 -20.25
C TRP A 58 6.36 17.53 -20.55
N CYS A 59 5.86 16.83 -19.53
CA CYS A 59 4.83 15.80 -19.68
C CYS A 59 3.51 16.36 -20.19
N GLU A 60 3.09 17.56 -19.76
CA GLU A 60 1.93 18.28 -20.29
C GLU A 60 2.13 18.65 -21.77
N HIS A 61 3.31 19.14 -22.15
CA HIS A 61 3.58 19.55 -23.54
C HIS A 61 3.62 18.36 -24.51
N PHE A 62 4.21 17.23 -24.09
CA PHE A 62 4.30 16.02 -24.91
C PHE A 62 3.12 15.07 -24.71
N GLY A 63 2.15 15.41 -23.85
CA GLY A 63 0.96 14.59 -23.58
C GLY A 63 1.25 13.24 -22.91
N LEU A 64 2.38 13.14 -22.20
CA LEU A 64 2.80 11.91 -21.50
C LEU A 64 2.23 11.83 -20.06
N GLU A 65 1.65 12.92 -19.56
CA GLU A 65 0.97 12.91 -18.26
C GLU A 65 -0.42 12.31 -18.44
N GLY A 66 -0.52 10.99 -18.22
CA GLY A 66 -1.81 10.34 -18.02
C GLY A 66 -2.49 11.01 -16.83
N ASP A 67 -3.59 11.72 -17.08
CA ASP A 67 -4.34 12.49 -16.09
C ASP A 67 -4.98 11.51 -15.08
N LEU A 68 -4.24 11.14 -14.02
CA LEU A 68 -4.70 10.19 -13.01
C LEU A 68 -5.78 10.82 -12.09
N ASP A 69 -5.79 12.14 -11.94
CA ASP A 69 -6.68 12.86 -11.03
C ASP A 69 -7.99 13.35 -11.68
N LYS A 70 -8.09 13.34 -13.02
CA LYS A 70 -9.32 13.72 -13.75
C LYS A 70 -9.95 12.60 -14.58
N LYS A 71 -9.69 11.33 -14.25
CA LYS A 71 -10.57 10.27 -14.75
C LYS A 71 -11.91 10.38 -14.01
N ASP A 72 -12.78 11.22 -14.55
CA ASP A 72 -14.20 11.19 -14.21
C ASP A 72 -14.72 9.84 -14.68
N TYR A 73 -14.80 8.86 -13.76
CA TYR A 73 -15.39 7.54 -14.01
C TYR A 73 -16.89 7.61 -14.32
N SER A 74 -17.45 8.81 -14.35
CA SER A 74 -18.78 9.11 -14.86
C SER A 74 -18.83 8.83 -16.36
N MET A 75 -19.52 7.75 -16.72
CA MET A 75 -19.87 7.38 -18.10
C MET A 75 -20.81 8.40 -18.79
N LYS A 76 -21.07 9.58 -18.19
CA LYS A 76 -21.94 10.61 -18.77
C LYS A 76 -21.27 11.26 -19.98
N GLY A 77 -21.61 10.74 -21.17
CA GLY A 77 -21.37 11.42 -22.44
C GLY A 77 -20.32 10.77 -23.35
N LYS A 78 -19.62 9.72 -22.90
CA LYS A 78 -18.78 8.90 -23.81
C LYS A 78 -19.70 8.03 -24.68
N LYS A 79 -19.57 8.13 -26.00
CA LYS A 79 -20.33 7.31 -26.94
C LYS A 79 -19.84 5.87 -26.83
N LEU A 80 -20.73 4.95 -26.45
CA LEU A 80 -20.50 3.52 -26.62
C LEU A 80 -20.36 3.24 -28.12
N ASP A 81 -19.21 2.69 -28.50
CA ASP A 81 -19.03 2.15 -29.83
C ASP A 81 -19.51 0.70 -29.82
N VAL A 82 -20.74 0.51 -30.31
CA VAL A 82 -21.46 -0.77 -30.27
C VAL A 82 -20.97 -1.74 -31.36
N PHE A 83 -20.04 -1.33 -32.23
CA PHE A 83 -19.66 -2.12 -33.40
C PHE A 83 -18.55 -3.13 -33.11
N ARG A 84 -17.59 -2.79 -32.24
CA ARG A 84 -16.43 -3.64 -31.95
C ARG A 84 -16.56 -4.34 -30.60
N LYS A 85 -16.27 -5.65 -30.58
CA LYS A 85 -16.30 -6.49 -29.38
C LYS A 85 -14.88 -6.86 -28.99
N TYR A 86 -14.62 -6.85 -27.68
CA TYR A 86 -13.39 -7.31 -27.07
C TYR A 86 -13.67 -8.55 -26.24
N HIS A 87 -12.96 -9.63 -26.54
CA HIS A 87 -12.95 -10.86 -25.77
C HIS A 87 -11.85 -10.77 -24.72
N VAL A 88 -12.27 -10.62 -23.47
CA VAL A 88 -11.38 -10.48 -22.33
C VAL A 88 -11.22 -11.84 -21.66
N GLU A 89 -10.02 -12.40 -21.73
CA GLU A 89 -9.64 -13.63 -21.04
C GLU A 89 -8.98 -13.28 -19.70
N PHE A 90 -9.54 -13.81 -18.62
CA PHE A 90 -9.05 -13.63 -17.26
C PHE A 90 -8.22 -14.83 -16.84
N GLY A 91 -6.97 -14.57 -16.51
CA GLY A 91 -6.04 -15.55 -15.96
C GLY A 91 -5.73 -15.28 -14.49
N ALA A 92 -5.28 -16.32 -13.80
CA ALA A 92 -4.78 -16.25 -12.43
C ALA A 92 -3.51 -17.07 -12.28
N GLU A 93 -2.53 -16.50 -11.59
CA GLU A 93 -1.34 -17.16 -11.10
C GLU A 93 -1.21 -16.92 -9.60
N THR A 94 -0.69 -17.90 -8.87
CA THR A 94 -0.41 -17.79 -7.44
C THR A 94 1.06 -18.07 -7.19
N ASP A 95 1.65 -17.31 -6.27
CA ASP A 95 2.96 -17.66 -5.73
C ASP A 95 2.90 -19.04 -5.01
N PRO A 96 3.76 -20.01 -5.38
CA PRO A 96 3.83 -21.30 -4.68
C PRO A 96 4.04 -21.18 -3.17
N GLU A 97 4.74 -20.14 -2.70
CA GLU A 97 4.99 -19.91 -1.27
C GLU A 97 3.75 -19.46 -0.49
N ALA A 98 2.70 -18.98 -1.18
CA ALA A 98 1.45 -18.57 -0.55
C ALA A 98 0.60 -19.78 -0.13
N ASN A 99 0.68 -20.91 -0.85
CA ASN A 99 -0.19 -22.08 -0.66
C ASN A 99 -1.69 -21.72 -0.64
N TRP A 100 -2.11 -20.82 -1.53
CA TRP A 100 -3.48 -20.35 -1.68
C TRP A 100 -4.03 -20.77 -3.04
N GLU A 101 -5.34 -20.78 -3.17
CA GLU A 101 -6.02 -20.96 -4.46
C GLU A 101 -6.63 -19.64 -4.89
N PHE A 102 -6.22 -19.15 -6.05
CA PHE A 102 -6.75 -17.92 -6.63
C PHE A 102 -7.12 -18.19 -8.09
N LEU A 103 -8.40 -18.04 -8.41
CA LEU A 103 -8.94 -18.41 -9.72
C LEU A 103 -10.03 -17.42 -10.15
N PRO A 104 -10.12 -17.07 -11.45
CA PRO A 104 -11.25 -16.31 -11.96
C PRO A 104 -12.52 -17.17 -11.93
N VAL A 105 -13.64 -16.58 -11.50
CA VAL A 105 -14.96 -17.21 -11.59
C VAL A 105 -15.46 -17.19 -13.03
N GLN A 106 -15.24 -16.07 -13.73
CA GLN A 106 -15.50 -15.93 -15.17
C GLN A 106 -14.17 -15.84 -15.92
N GLN A 107 -13.83 -16.88 -16.68
CA GLN A 107 -12.59 -16.90 -17.48
C GLN A 107 -12.66 -16.04 -18.74
N ASN A 108 -13.84 -15.87 -19.33
CA ASN A 108 -14.02 -15.11 -20.56
C ASN A 108 -15.23 -14.19 -20.44
N VAL A 109 -15.06 -12.92 -20.79
CA VAL A 109 -16.14 -11.93 -20.87
C VAL A 109 -16.00 -11.18 -22.19
N THR A 110 -17.13 -10.93 -22.85
CA THR A 110 -17.14 -10.10 -24.06
C THR A 110 -17.75 -8.75 -23.72
N VAL A 111 -17.04 -7.68 -24.04
CA VAL A 111 -17.46 -6.30 -23.75
C VAL A 111 -17.26 -5.41 -24.97
N HIS A 112 -18.02 -4.34 -25.04
CA HIS A 112 -17.78 -3.24 -25.97
C HIS A 112 -16.87 -2.17 -25.34
N ALA A 113 -16.21 -1.36 -26.18
CA ALA A 113 -15.47 -0.22 -25.68
C ALA A 113 -16.44 0.81 -25.07
N GLY A 114 -16.14 1.29 -23.87
CA GLY A 114 -17.05 2.09 -23.07
C GLY A 114 -18.20 1.30 -22.43
N GLU A 115 -18.17 -0.04 -22.41
CA GLU A 115 -19.08 -0.85 -21.60
C GLU A 115 -18.40 -1.22 -20.28
N THR A 116 -19.10 -1.04 -19.17
CA THR A 116 -18.61 -1.49 -17.86
C THR A 116 -18.97 -2.94 -17.61
N ALA A 117 -18.00 -3.68 -17.08
CA ALA A 117 -18.17 -5.08 -16.71
C ALA A 117 -17.68 -5.35 -15.29
N LEU A 118 -18.34 -6.30 -14.64
CA LEU A 118 -18.01 -6.80 -13.32
C LEU A 118 -17.64 -8.28 -13.44
N VAL A 119 -16.45 -8.63 -12.94
CA VAL A 119 -15.98 -10.02 -12.86
C VAL A 119 -15.53 -10.33 -11.44
N PHE A 120 -15.58 -11.60 -11.07
CA PHE A 120 -15.21 -12.05 -9.73
C PHE A 120 -14.02 -12.99 -9.80
N TYR A 121 -13.10 -12.82 -8.85
CA TYR A 121 -12.07 -13.81 -8.55
C TYR A 121 -12.37 -14.47 -7.21
N ARG A 122 -12.11 -15.77 -7.13
CA ARG A 122 -12.18 -16.54 -5.90
C ARG A 122 -10.80 -16.66 -5.30
N ALA A 123 -10.62 -16.26 -4.05
CA ALA A 123 -9.42 -16.45 -3.26
C ALA A 123 -9.72 -17.38 -2.08
N TYR A 124 -8.95 -18.45 -1.92
CA TYR A 124 -9.11 -19.42 -0.84
C TYR A 124 -7.78 -19.70 -0.15
N ASN A 125 -7.73 -19.52 1.18
CA ASN A 125 -6.54 -19.81 1.98
C ASN A 125 -6.53 -21.28 2.41
N ARG A 126 -5.61 -22.07 1.84
CA ARG A 126 -5.45 -23.49 2.20
C ARG A 126 -4.65 -23.69 3.48
N ASN A 127 -4.00 -22.66 4.03
CA ASN A 127 -3.24 -22.77 5.27
C ASN A 127 -4.14 -22.82 6.50
N ASP A 128 -3.57 -23.25 7.62
CA ASP A 128 -4.23 -23.28 8.92
C ASP A 128 -4.04 -21.98 9.71
N ASN A 129 -3.28 -21.04 9.16
CA ASN A 129 -3.00 -19.73 9.74
C ASN A 129 -3.50 -18.63 8.81
N ALA A 130 -3.83 -17.47 9.37
CA ALA A 130 -4.16 -16.29 8.61
C ALA A 130 -2.93 -15.86 7.80
N VAL A 131 -3.14 -15.42 6.57
CA VAL A 131 -2.06 -14.91 5.73
C VAL A 131 -2.54 -13.65 5.04
N VAL A 132 -1.64 -12.69 4.87
CA VAL A 132 -1.89 -11.46 4.13
C VAL A 132 -1.22 -11.55 2.77
N GLY A 133 -1.92 -11.12 1.72
CA GLY A 133 -1.37 -11.05 0.38
C GLY A 133 -1.91 -9.87 -0.42
N PHE A 134 -1.40 -9.73 -1.63
CA PHE A 134 -1.78 -8.68 -2.57
C PHE A 134 -1.69 -9.23 -3.98
N ALA A 135 -2.34 -8.59 -4.95
CA ALA A 135 -2.36 -9.07 -6.33
C ALA A 135 -1.82 -8.02 -7.31
N THR A 136 -0.96 -8.41 -8.22
CA THR A 136 -0.63 -7.55 -9.36
C THR A 136 -1.29 -8.09 -10.62
N TYR A 137 -1.29 -7.30 -11.68
CA TYR A 137 -1.87 -7.70 -12.95
C TYR A 137 -1.04 -7.20 -14.11
N GLN A 138 -1.17 -7.90 -15.23
CA GLN A 138 -0.62 -7.54 -16.52
C GLN A 138 -1.68 -7.74 -17.59
N ILE A 139 -1.63 -6.90 -18.62
CA ILE A 139 -2.58 -6.92 -19.73
C ILE A 139 -1.81 -7.19 -21.01
N PHE A 140 -2.35 -8.09 -21.84
CA PHE A 140 -1.76 -8.46 -23.11
C PHE A 140 -2.79 -8.32 -24.24
N PRO A 141 -2.44 -7.66 -25.36
CA PRO A 141 -1.19 -6.94 -25.61
C PRO A 141 -1.02 -5.71 -24.70
N GLU A 142 0.22 -5.28 -24.47
CA GLU A 142 0.54 -4.19 -23.53
C GLU A 142 -0.13 -2.86 -23.94
N ASP A 143 -0.25 -2.60 -25.25
CA ASP A 143 -0.92 -1.42 -25.80
C ASP A 143 -2.38 -1.31 -25.34
N ALA A 144 -3.07 -2.45 -25.17
CA ALA A 144 -4.45 -2.48 -24.67
C ALA A 144 -4.54 -2.07 -23.19
N GLY A 145 -3.44 -2.21 -22.44
CA GLY A 145 -3.36 -1.80 -21.03
C GLY A 145 -3.51 -0.30 -20.83
N LEU A 146 -3.16 0.53 -21.81
CA LEU A 146 -3.34 1.99 -21.77
C LEU A 146 -4.80 2.40 -21.67
N TYR A 147 -5.69 1.61 -22.28
CA TYR A 147 -7.12 1.87 -22.35
C TYR A 147 -7.91 1.11 -21.28
N PHE A 148 -7.27 0.26 -20.48
CA PHE A 148 -7.93 -0.50 -19.42
C PHE A 148 -8.11 0.36 -18.17
N ALA A 149 -9.34 0.84 -17.97
CA ALA A 149 -9.69 1.65 -16.80
C ALA A 149 -10.30 0.76 -15.71
N LYS A 150 -9.59 0.62 -14.59
CA LYS A 150 -10.12 -0.02 -13.38
C LYS A 150 -10.84 0.99 -12.52
N ILE A 151 -12.08 0.69 -12.19
CA ILE A 151 -12.90 1.54 -11.32
C ILE A 151 -12.73 1.12 -9.86
N GLN A 152 -12.59 -0.18 -9.58
CA GLN A 152 -12.31 -0.72 -8.23
C GLN A 152 -11.27 -1.83 -8.31
N CYS A 153 -10.28 -1.79 -7.41
CA CYS A 153 -9.08 -2.60 -7.49
C CYS A 153 -8.67 -3.12 -6.09
N PHE A 154 -8.86 -4.41 -5.82
CA PHE A 154 -8.31 -5.09 -4.63
C PHE A 154 -6.79 -5.27 -4.70
N CYS A 155 -6.22 -5.04 -5.88
CA CYS A 155 -4.96 -5.63 -6.29
C CYS A 155 -3.79 -4.97 -5.54
N PHE A 156 -3.91 -3.68 -5.20
CA PHE A 156 -2.89 -2.97 -4.45
C PHE A 156 -3.12 -2.94 -2.93
N ASN A 157 -4.29 -3.41 -2.47
CA ASN A 157 -4.60 -3.44 -1.05
C ASN A 157 -4.23 -4.81 -0.48
N GLN A 158 -3.63 -4.80 0.70
CA GLN A 158 -3.38 -6.02 1.44
C GLN A 158 -4.71 -6.67 1.81
N GLN A 159 -4.90 -7.91 1.38
CA GLN A 159 -6.05 -8.72 1.73
C GLN A 159 -5.59 -9.76 2.76
N LEU A 160 -6.24 -9.75 3.92
CA LEU A 160 -6.14 -10.82 4.89
C LEU A 160 -7.10 -11.94 4.49
N LEU A 161 -6.61 -13.17 4.46
CA LEU A 161 -7.46 -14.35 4.42
C LEU A 161 -7.20 -15.20 5.66
N ASN A 162 -8.27 -15.45 6.41
CA ASN A 162 -8.26 -16.31 7.58
C ASN A 162 -8.03 -17.78 7.18
N PRO A 163 -7.71 -18.65 8.15
CA PRO A 163 -7.57 -20.08 7.89
C PRO A 163 -8.83 -20.66 7.25
N LYS A 164 -8.67 -21.33 6.10
CA LYS A 164 -9.78 -21.98 5.36
C LYS A 164 -10.90 -21.03 4.93
N GLU A 165 -10.64 -19.73 4.88
CA GLU A 165 -11.60 -18.75 4.39
C GLU A 165 -11.57 -18.67 2.85
N GLU A 166 -12.75 -18.43 2.29
CA GLU A 166 -12.95 -18.14 0.87
C GLU A 166 -13.54 -16.74 0.72
N LEU A 167 -12.91 -15.91 -0.12
CA LEU A 167 -13.37 -14.56 -0.45
C LEU A 167 -13.63 -14.42 -1.95
N GLN A 168 -14.67 -13.66 -2.29
CA GLN A 168 -14.93 -13.24 -3.66
C GLN A 168 -14.48 -11.79 -3.85
N LEU A 169 -13.55 -11.59 -4.78
CA LEU A 169 -12.92 -10.31 -5.06
C LEU A 169 -13.49 -9.75 -6.37
N PRO A 170 -14.38 -8.75 -6.32
CA PRO A 170 -14.93 -8.12 -7.51
C PRO A 170 -13.89 -7.24 -8.21
N ILE A 171 -13.92 -7.23 -9.55
CA ILE A 171 -13.19 -6.30 -10.41
C ILE A 171 -14.21 -5.61 -11.28
N TYR A 172 -14.28 -4.29 -11.13
CA TYR A 172 -15.13 -3.45 -11.97
C TYR A 172 -14.25 -2.64 -12.92
N PHE A 173 -14.44 -2.83 -14.22
CA PHE A 173 -13.58 -2.27 -15.26
C PHE A 173 -14.36 -1.90 -16.52
N TYR A 174 -13.73 -1.11 -17.38
CA TYR A 174 -14.15 -0.87 -18.76
C TYR A 174 -12.92 -0.57 -19.62
N PHE A 175 -13.07 -0.66 -20.95
CA PHE A 175 -12.09 -0.12 -21.88
C PHE A 175 -12.51 1.27 -22.32
N GLU A 176 -11.57 2.21 -22.35
CA GLU A 176 -11.78 3.54 -22.90
C GLU A 176 -12.12 3.46 -24.40
N PRO A 177 -13.20 4.12 -24.91
CA PRO A 177 -13.62 4.09 -26.31
C PRO A 177 -12.52 4.37 -27.34
N GLU A 178 -11.52 5.16 -26.94
CA GLU A 178 -10.36 5.56 -27.72
C GLU A 178 -9.53 4.35 -28.22
N ILE A 179 -9.66 3.17 -27.58
CA ILE A 179 -9.04 1.90 -28.02
C ILE A 179 -9.42 1.50 -29.46
N ASN A 180 -10.59 1.92 -29.94
CA ASN A 180 -11.06 1.61 -31.29
C ASN A 180 -10.33 2.41 -32.37
N GLU A 181 -9.76 3.56 -32.00
CA GLU A 181 -9.06 4.46 -32.91
C GLU A 181 -7.56 4.15 -33.00
N ASP A 182 -7.03 3.33 -32.08
CA ASP A 182 -5.61 2.98 -32.03
C ASP A 182 -5.19 2.09 -33.22
N PRO A 183 -4.24 2.54 -34.07
CA PRO A 183 -3.74 1.75 -35.20
C PRO A 183 -3.09 0.42 -34.82
N LEU A 184 -2.42 0.35 -33.65
CA LEU A 184 -1.74 -0.86 -33.17
C LEU A 184 -2.74 -1.93 -32.75
N LEU A 185 -3.88 -1.50 -32.20
CA LEU A 185 -4.92 -2.38 -31.72
C LEU A 185 -6.01 -2.65 -32.76
N LYS A 186 -5.90 -2.16 -34.01
CA LYS A 186 -6.94 -2.27 -35.04
C LYS A 186 -7.48 -3.69 -35.28
N ASN A 187 -6.63 -4.71 -35.16
CA ASN A 187 -6.99 -6.13 -35.36
C ASN A 187 -6.98 -6.95 -34.05
N CYS A 188 -6.85 -6.29 -32.89
CA CYS A 188 -6.84 -6.93 -31.59
C CYS A 188 -8.27 -7.08 -31.05
N GLU A 189 -8.82 -8.29 -31.06
CA GLU A 189 -10.13 -8.57 -30.42
C GLU A 189 -9.95 -9.29 -29.08
N ASN A 190 -8.86 -10.04 -28.91
CA ASN A 190 -8.58 -10.81 -27.71
C ASN A 190 -7.62 -10.05 -26.81
N ILE A 191 -8.05 -9.77 -25.59
CA ILE A 191 -7.25 -9.13 -24.55
C ILE A 191 -7.16 -10.10 -23.38
N LYS A 192 -5.95 -10.34 -22.87
CA LYS A 192 -5.74 -11.19 -21.71
C LYS A 192 -5.37 -10.34 -20.52
N VAL A 193 -6.10 -10.51 -19.41
CA VAL A 193 -5.79 -9.89 -18.13
C VAL A 193 -5.29 -10.99 -17.20
N MET A 194 -3.98 -11.02 -16.96
CA MET A 194 -3.35 -11.99 -16.08
C MET A 194 -3.16 -11.37 -14.71
N TYR A 195 -3.78 -11.96 -13.70
CA TYR A 195 -3.56 -11.60 -12.31
C TYR A 195 -2.58 -12.54 -11.66
N ARG A 196 -1.65 -12.00 -10.87
CA ARG A 196 -0.75 -12.79 -10.04
C ARG A 196 -0.87 -12.39 -8.57
N PHE A 197 -1.18 -13.37 -7.74
CA PHE A 197 -1.33 -13.18 -6.31
C PHE A 197 -0.02 -13.51 -5.59
N TYR A 198 0.40 -12.63 -4.68
CA TYR A 198 1.62 -12.74 -3.90
C TYR A 198 1.33 -12.73 -2.40
N LYS A 199 2.14 -13.48 -1.66
CA LYS A 199 2.18 -13.37 -0.20
C LYS A 199 2.88 -12.08 0.21
N ALA A 200 2.29 -11.31 1.11
CA ALA A 200 2.92 -10.11 1.62
C ALA A 200 4.16 -10.48 2.45
N LYS A 201 5.24 -9.68 2.37
CA LYS A 201 6.41 -9.89 3.22
C LYS A 201 6.11 -9.57 4.69
N ASN A 202 5.35 -8.49 4.91
CA ASN A 202 4.88 -8.14 6.24
C ASN A 202 3.62 -8.96 6.57
N GLN A 203 3.70 -9.79 7.61
CA GLN A 203 2.61 -10.62 8.12
C GLN A 203 2.19 -10.20 9.53
N GLU A 204 2.59 -9.01 10.00
CA GLU A 204 2.22 -8.49 11.32
C GLU A 204 0.69 -8.40 11.48
N LEU A 205 -0.02 -7.94 10.45
CA LEU A 205 -1.48 -7.95 10.41
C LEU A 205 -2.06 -9.37 10.49
N ALA A 206 -1.43 -10.33 9.81
CA ALA A 206 -1.84 -11.74 9.88
C ALA A 206 -1.66 -12.31 11.30
N GLN A 207 -0.57 -11.95 11.98
CA GLN A 207 -0.29 -12.40 13.35
C GLN A 207 -1.25 -11.78 14.36
N LEU A 208 -1.56 -10.49 14.23
CA LEU A 208 -2.54 -9.81 15.07
C LEU A 208 -3.93 -10.45 14.88
N ALA A 209 -4.37 -10.60 13.64
CA ALA A 209 -5.65 -11.25 13.32
C ALA A 209 -5.70 -12.71 13.78
N GLU A 210 -4.60 -13.47 13.69
CA GLU A 210 -4.55 -14.86 14.17
C GLU A 210 -4.67 -14.93 15.70
N ASN A 211 -4.05 -13.99 16.42
CA ASN A 211 -4.14 -13.92 17.88
C ASN A 211 -5.56 -13.57 18.33
N GLU A 212 -6.19 -12.59 17.68
CA GLU A 212 -7.59 -12.24 17.92
C GLU A 212 -8.52 -13.41 17.60
N TYR A 213 -8.36 -14.05 16.43
CA TYR A 213 -9.14 -15.21 16.03
C TYR A 213 -9.05 -16.35 17.06
N LYS A 214 -7.84 -16.67 17.54
CA LYS A 214 -7.63 -17.68 18.59
C LYS A 214 -8.28 -17.28 19.91
N HIS A 215 -8.18 -16.01 20.28
CA HIS A 215 -8.76 -15.46 21.50
C HIS A 215 -10.30 -15.55 21.47
N VAL A 216 -10.92 -15.06 20.40
CA VAL A 216 -12.38 -15.12 20.16
C VAL A 216 -12.87 -16.57 20.11
N LYS A 217 -12.19 -17.46 19.38
CA LYS A 217 -12.55 -18.88 19.29
C LYS A 217 -12.50 -19.60 20.66
N LYS A 218 -11.48 -19.30 21.47
CA LYS A 218 -11.35 -19.82 22.83
C LYS A 218 -12.49 -19.33 23.71
N ASN A 219 -12.81 -18.04 23.66
CA ASN A 219 -13.90 -17.45 24.42
C ASN A 219 -15.26 -18.07 24.02
N LYS A 220 -15.49 -18.30 22.71
CA LYS A 220 -16.66 -19.05 22.20
C LYS A 220 -16.81 -20.43 22.84
N MET A 221 -15.72 -21.21 22.87
CA MET A 221 -15.73 -22.56 23.45
C MET A 221 -16.01 -22.55 24.95
N ILE A 222 -15.45 -21.59 25.69
CA ILE A 222 -15.68 -21.47 27.13
C ILE A 222 -17.14 -21.11 27.38
N LEU A 223 -17.70 -20.13 26.66
CA LEU A 223 -19.09 -19.74 26.79
C LEU A 223 -20.05 -20.89 26.45
N GLN A 224 -19.76 -21.67 25.41
CA GLN A 224 -20.55 -22.83 25.06
C GLN A 224 -20.55 -23.89 26.18
N LYS A 225 -19.37 -24.23 26.71
CA LYS A 225 -19.26 -25.16 27.84
C LYS A 225 -19.99 -24.67 29.10
N LEU A 226 -19.96 -23.36 29.37
CA LEU A 226 -20.69 -22.77 30.50
C LEU A 226 -22.21 -22.87 30.30
N ARG A 227 -22.72 -22.68 29.08
CA ARG A 227 -24.14 -22.90 28.76
C ARG A 227 -24.53 -24.37 28.90
N ASP A 228 -23.68 -25.28 28.43
CA ASP A 228 -23.93 -26.72 28.51
C ASP A 228 -23.95 -27.18 29.98
N ALA A 229 -22.99 -26.74 30.79
CA ALA A 229 -22.96 -27.03 32.23
C ALA A 229 -24.16 -26.46 32.99
N LYS A 230 -24.69 -25.29 32.57
CA LYS A 230 -25.95 -24.76 33.09
C LYS A 230 -27.13 -25.64 32.70
N LYS A 231 -27.20 -26.09 31.44
CA LYS A 231 -28.26 -26.97 30.92
C LYS A 231 -28.29 -28.32 31.65
N ASP A 232 -27.11 -28.83 32.01
CA ASP A 232 -26.94 -30.07 32.76
C ASP A 232 -27.19 -29.90 34.28
N GLY A 233 -27.55 -28.68 34.73
CA GLY A 233 -27.87 -28.38 36.13
C GLY A 233 -26.65 -28.32 37.05
N ILE A 234 -25.43 -28.31 36.49
CA ILE A 234 -24.16 -28.25 37.23
C ILE A 234 -23.87 -26.83 37.73
N LEU A 235 -24.38 -25.81 37.04
CA LEU A 235 -24.16 -24.40 37.31
C LEU A 235 -25.48 -23.64 37.47
N SER A 236 -25.61 -22.88 38.57
CA SER A 236 -26.75 -21.97 38.77
C SER A 236 -26.58 -20.66 37.99
N GLU A 237 -27.69 -19.97 37.71
CA GLU A 237 -27.70 -18.69 36.95
C GLU A 237 -26.81 -17.62 37.60
N SER A 238 -26.75 -17.60 38.93
CA SER A 238 -25.94 -16.65 39.70
C SER A 238 -24.45 -16.93 39.57
N GLU A 239 -24.04 -18.19 39.55
CA GLU A 239 -22.65 -18.61 39.35
C GLU A 239 -22.19 -18.36 37.90
N LEU A 240 -23.06 -18.58 36.92
CA LEU A 240 -22.80 -18.26 35.52
C LEU A 240 -22.49 -16.76 35.34
N ASN A 241 -23.32 -15.89 35.92
CA ASN A 241 -23.13 -14.44 35.82
C ASN A 241 -21.88 -13.97 36.59
N LYS A 242 -21.55 -14.63 37.70
CA LYS A 242 -20.30 -14.35 38.43
C LYS A 242 -19.06 -14.73 37.63
N ILE A 243 -19.09 -15.85 36.90
CA ILE A 243 -17.99 -16.30 36.03
C ILE A 243 -17.85 -15.39 34.81
N LYS A 244 -18.96 -14.95 34.21
CA LYS A 244 -18.94 -13.97 33.12
C LYS A 244 -18.22 -12.70 33.56
N ASN A 245 -18.67 -12.08 34.65
CA ASN A 245 -18.17 -10.77 35.10
C ASN A 245 -16.76 -10.80 35.74
N THR A 246 -16.17 -11.98 35.98
CA THR A 246 -14.83 -12.11 36.58
C THR A 246 -13.76 -12.59 35.60
N LYS A 247 -14.15 -13.24 34.50
CA LYS A 247 -13.22 -13.79 33.51
C LYS A 247 -13.32 -13.13 32.14
N PHE A 248 -14.39 -12.39 31.88
CA PHE A 248 -14.62 -11.70 30.63
C PHE A 248 -14.93 -10.24 30.96
N THR A 249 -14.40 -9.34 30.14
CA THR A 249 -14.64 -7.90 30.20
C THR A 249 -16.05 -7.63 29.66
N ASP A 250 -16.75 -6.58 30.10
CA ASP A 250 -18.14 -6.31 29.66
C ASP A 250 -18.24 -6.19 28.12
N GLN A 251 -17.18 -5.68 27.48
CA GLN A 251 -16.97 -5.64 26.04
C GLN A 251 -16.86 -7.04 25.40
N GLU A 252 -16.30 -8.04 26.07
CA GLU A 252 -16.22 -9.43 25.58
C GLU A 252 -17.49 -10.26 25.82
N ILE A 253 -18.40 -9.75 26.67
CA ILE A 253 -19.66 -10.39 27.07
C ILE A 253 -20.84 -9.84 26.26
N GLU A 254 -20.87 -8.53 26.01
CA GLU A 254 -21.88 -7.85 25.19
C GLU A 254 -21.45 -7.78 23.70
N ASP A 255 -20.16 -7.57 23.41
CA ASP A 255 -19.61 -7.61 22.03
C ASP A 255 -19.03 -9.00 21.72
N PHE A 256 -19.80 -10.07 21.96
CA PHE A 256 -19.58 -11.30 21.19
C PHE A 256 -20.10 -11.06 19.76
N ASP A 257 -19.52 -10.07 19.10
CA ASP A 257 -19.85 -9.66 17.75
C ASP A 257 -19.44 -10.80 16.83
N GLU A 258 -20.45 -11.48 16.29
CA GLU A 258 -20.31 -12.34 15.13
C GLU A 258 -19.53 -11.61 14.02
N TRP A 259 -19.69 -10.28 13.96
CA TRP A 259 -18.91 -9.36 13.13
C TRP A 259 -17.39 -9.37 13.37
N ALA A 260 -16.89 -9.44 14.60
CA ALA A 260 -15.44 -9.48 14.87
C ALA A 260 -14.81 -10.85 14.54
N TYR A 261 -15.61 -11.91 14.56
CA TYR A 261 -15.21 -13.22 14.06
C TYR A 261 -15.14 -13.24 12.53
N ASP A 262 -16.09 -12.55 11.88
CA ASP A 262 -16.17 -12.45 10.42
C ASP A 262 -15.22 -11.39 9.82
N ASN A 263 -14.80 -10.38 10.62
CA ASN A 263 -13.93 -9.27 10.19
C ASN A 263 -12.75 -9.02 11.15
N PRO A 264 -11.85 -10.01 11.35
CA PRO A 264 -10.71 -9.88 12.29
C PRO A 264 -9.66 -8.85 11.86
N LEU A 265 -9.68 -8.36 10.62
CA LEU A 265 -8.81 -7.26 10.19
C LEU A 265 -9.27 -5.92 10.78
N GLU A 266 -10.57 -5.62 10.69
CA GLU A 266 -11.13 -4.37 11.20
C GLU A 266 -11.01 -4.30 12.73
N ALA A 267 -11.16 -5.44 13.40
CA ALA A 267 -10.87 -5.58 14.83
C ALA A 267 -9.39 -5.31 15.16
N ALA A 268 -8.45 -5.93 14.43
CA ALA A 268 -7.02 -5.74 14.62
C ALA A 268 -6.57 -4.30 14.32
N GLU A 269 -7.14 -3.65 13.29
CA GLU A 269 -6.87 -2.26 12.95
C GLU A 269 -7.41 -1.30 14.02
N ALA A 270 -8.64 -1.50 14.51
CA ALA A 270 -9.22 -0.73 15.61
C ALA A 270 -8.38 -0.83 16.90
N GLN A 271 -7.88 -2.03 17.23
CA GLN A 271 -6.99 -2.21 18.37
C GLN A 271 -5.64 -1.50 18.19
N LYS A 272 -5.11 -1.49 16.96
CA LYS A 272 -3.86 -0.79 16.65
C LYS A 272 -4.01 0.72 16.80
N GLU A 273 -5.14 1.28 16.37
CA GLU A 273 -5.49 2.69 16.57
C GLU A 273 -5.68 3.03 18.06
N GLU A 274 -6.34 2.16 18.82
CA GLU A 274 -6.53 2.36 20.26
C GLU A 274 -5.20 2.34 21.04
N GLN A 275 -4.28 1.44 20.66
CA GLN A 275 -2.92 1.38 21.21
C GLN A 275 -2.07 2.59 20.82
N GLN A 276 -2.29 3.18 19.65
CA GLN A 276 -1.63 4.42 19.23
C GLN A 276 -2.20 5.65 19.96
N SER A 277 -3.48 5.65 20.32
CA SER A 277 -4.12 6.75 21.07
C SER A 277 -3.72 6.82 22.55
N LYS A 278 -3.23 5.71 23.11
CA LYS A 278 -2.83 5.58 24.53
C LYS A 278 -1.34 5.88 24.77
N ASN A 279 -0.57 6.16 23.72
CA ASN A 279 0.84 6.57 23.76
C ASN A 279 1.00 8.04 23.37
#